data_AF-A0AAP3DGE4-F1
#
_entry.id   AF-A0AAP3DGE4-F1
#
_cell.length_a   1.000
_cell.length_b   1.000
_cell.length_c   1.000
_cell.angle_alpha   90.00
_cell.angle_beta   90.00
_cell.angle_gamma   90.00
#
_symmetry.space_group_name_H-M   'P 1'
#
loop_
_entity.id
_entity.type
_entity.pdbx_description
1 polymer ?
#
loop_
_entity_poly.entity_id
_entity_poly.type
_entity_poly.pdbx_seq_one_letter_code
_entity_poly.pdbx_strand_id
1 'polypeptide(L)' 'MTQQEIVDTLKERRMTEILELIYDAKSGDLEELELVESLGLLADETLNKEVIGLLEELGVNIIYLSGDEEDEEEDDDEEV' A
#
# COMPACT_ATOMS: atom_id res chain seq x y z
N MET A 1 5.74 -13.81 -9.04
CA MET A 1 7.19 -13.60 -8.81
C MET A 1 7.51 -14.09 -7.40
N THR A 2 8.76 -14.42 -7.09
CA THR A 2 9.16 -14.66 -5.69
C THR A 2 9.39 -13.34 -4.98
N GLN A 3 9.29 -13.33 -3.64
CA GLN A 3 9.60 -12.15 -2.82
C GLN A 3 10.97 -11.54 -3.16
N GLN A 4 11.98 -12.38 -3.39
CA GLN A 4 13.33 -11.91 -3.71
C GLN A 4 13.37 -11.20 -5.06
N GLU A 5 12.71 -11.75 -6.09
CA GLU A 5 12.61 -11.12 -7.41
C GLU A 5 11.86 -9.77 -7.37
N ILE A 6 10.82 -9.66 -6.54
CA ILE A 6 10.09 -8.41 -6.33
C ILE A 6 11.01 -7.35 -5.72
N VAL A 7 11.69 -7.68 -4.61
CA VAL A 7 12.61 -6.76 -3.92
C VAL A 7 13.76 -6.33 -4.82
N ASP A 8 14.34 -7.24 -5.61
CA ASP A 8 15.43 -6.90 -6.52
C ASP A 8 14.96 -5.97 -7.65
N THR A 9 13.76 -6.21 -8.18
CA THR A 9 13.13 -5.32 -9.18
C THR A 9 12.91 -3.91 -8.63
N LEU A 10 12.39 -3.81 -7.40
CA LEU A 10 12.16 -2.51 -6.74
C LEU A 10 13.48 -1.76 -6.48
N LYS A 11 14.55 -2.47 -6.07
CA LYS A 11 15.89 -1.88 -5.90
C LYS A 11 16.47 -1.37 -7.20
N GLU A 12 16.37 -2.13 -8.28
CA GLU A 12 16.87 -1.72 -9.60
C GLU A 12 16.15 -0.45 -10.09
N ARG A 13 14.83 -0.39 -9.88
CA ARG A 13 14.00 0.77 -10.21
C ARG A 13 14.09 1.92 -9.19
N ARG A 14 14.91 1.76 -8.13
CA ARG A 14 15.08 2.73 -7.02
C ARG A 14 13.76 3.15 -6.36
N MET A 15 12.84 2.20 -6.25
CA MET A 15 11.54 2.39 -5.59
C MET A 15 11.70 2.25 -4.07
N THR A 16 12.46 3.18 -3.47
CA THR A 16 12.86 3.12 -2.06
C THR A 16 11.67 3.17 -1.11
N GLU A 17 10.65 3.96 -1.43
CA GLU A 17 9.42 4.09 -0.62
C GLU A 17 8.68 2.74 -0.54
N ILE A 18 8.57 2.04 -1.66
CA ILE A 18 7.91 0.72 -1.71
C ILE A 18 8.73 -0.34 -0.98
N LEU A 19 10.06 -0.24 -1.05
CA LEU A 19 10.94 -1.12 -0.29
C LEU A 19 10.74 -0.92 1.22
N GLU A 20 10.61 0.33 1.67
CA GLU A 20 10.35 0.67 3.07
C GLU A 20 9.03 0.06 3.55
N LEU A 21 7.94 0.20 2.80
CA LEU A 21 6.66 -0.44 3.13
C LEU A 21 6.78 -1.97 3.31
N ILE A 22 7.56 -2.64 2.45
CA ILE A 22 7.80 -4.09 2.58
C ILE A 22 8.63 -4.41 3.82
N TYR A 23 9.58 -3.55 4.20
CA TYR A 23 10.38 -3.74 5.41
C TYR A 23 9.55 -3.52 6.67
N ASP A 24 8.72 -2.49 6.70
CA ASP A 24 7.82 -2.18 7.81
C ASP A 24 6.76 -3.29 7.99
N ALA A 25 6.21 -3.80 6.88
CA ALA A 25 5.34 -4.97 6.91
C ALA A 25 6.03 -6.21 7.49
N LYS A 26 7.31 -6.42 7.15
CA LYS A 26 8.09 -7.56 7.66
C LYS A 26 8.43 -7.47 9.14
N SER A 27 8.69 -6.27 9.64
CA SER A 27 8.92 -6.06 11.08
C SER A 27 7.60 -6.07 11.87
N GLY A 28 6.46 -5.95 11.19
CA GLY A 28 5.14 -5.81 11.79
C GLY A 28 4.84 -4.38 12.22
N ASP A 29 5.61 -3.41 11.72
CA ASP A 29 5.38 -1.98 11.96
C ASP A 29 4.33 -1.40 10.99
N LEU A 30 3.99 -2.14 9.92
CA LEU A 30 2.88 -1.84 9.02
C LEU A 30 1.83 -2.95 9.12
N GLU A 31 0.65 -2.61 9.66
CA GLU A 31 -0.48 -3.54 9.81
C GLU A 31 -1.59 -3.28 8.78
N GLU A 32 -1.74 -2.03 8.33
CA GLU A 32 -2.79 -1.61 7.40
C GLU A 32 -2.24 -0.66 6.34
N LEU A 33 -2.72 -0.78 5.09
CA LEU A 33 -2.37 0.11 4.00
C LEU A 33 -3.62 0.48 3.21
N GLU A 34 -3.92 1.78 3.19
CA GLU A 34 -4.99 2.35 2.39
C GLU A 34 -4.48 2.72 0.99
N LEU A 35 -5.23 2.34 -0.04
CA LEU A 35 -4.92 2.72 -1.41
C LEU A 35 -6.17 2.89 -2.26
N VAL A 36 -6.12 3.84 -3.18
CA VAL A 36 -7.24 4.08 -4.10
C VAL A 36 -7.28 2.97 -5.14
N GLU A 37 -8.41 2.27 -5.27
CA GLU A 37 -8.55 1.10 -6.16
C GLU A 37 -8.18 1.41 -7.61
N SER A 38 -8.55 2.60 -8.09
CA SER A 38 -8.28 3.02 -9.47
C SER A 38 -6.81 3.36 -9.75
N LEU A 39 -6.01 3.63 -8.72
CA LEU A 39 -4.60 4.06 -8.87
C LEU A 39 -3.62 2.94 -8.52
N GLY A 40 -3.92 2.12 -7.52
CA GLY A 40 -2.98 1.13 -7.01
C GLY A 40 -1.79 1.76 -6.27
N LEU A 41 -0.77 0.95 -6.01
CA LEU A 41 0.49 1.36 -5.39
C LEU A 41 1.56 1.74 -6.43
N LEU A 42 1.55 1.07 -7.60
CA LEU A 42 2.54 1.25 -8.66
C LEU A 42 1.87 1.36 -10.03
N ALA A 43 2.44 2.19 -10.90
CA ALA A 43 1.98 2.35 -12.28
C ALA A 43 2.17 1.08 -13.14
N ASP A 44 3.14 0.23 -12.81
CA ASP A 44 3.33 -1.05 -13.47
C ASP A 44 2.34 -2.06 -12.88
N GLU A 45 1.27 -2.38 -13.62
CA GLU A 45 0.16 -3.22 -13.13
C GLU A 45 0.61 -4.61 -12.64
N THR A 46 1.67 -5.18 -13.25
CA THR A 46 2.15 -6.51 -12.85
C THR A 46 2.91 -6.38 -11.53
N LEU A 47 3.88 -5.47 -11.46
CA LEU A 47 4.64 -5.24 -10.24
C LEU A 47 3.73 -4.77 -9.09
N ASN A 48 2.72 -3.96 -9.38
CA ASN A 48 1.70 -3.51 -8.43
C ASN A 48 1.02 -4.69 -7.74
N LYS A 49 0.44 -5.61 -8.52
CA LYS A 49 -0.26 -6.79 -7.99
C LYS A 49 0.65 -7.69 -7.16
N GLU A 50 1.88 -7.87 -7.62
CA GLU A 50 2.88 -8.69 -6.94
C GLU A 50 3.32 -8.08 -5.60
N VAL A 51 3.48 -6.75 -5.54
CA VAL A 51 3.82 -6.05 -4.29
C VAL A 51 2.66 -6.04 -3.31
N ILE A 52 1.43 -5.73 -3.76
CA ILE A 52 0.23 -5.76 -2.92
C ILE A 52 0.04 -7.16 -2.34
N GLY A 53 0.11 -8.21 -3.17
CA GLY A 53 0.00 -9.59 -2.70
C GLY A 53 1.08 -9.96 -1.70
N LEU A 54 2.32 -9.50 -1.89
CA LEU A 54 3.38 -9.71 -0.92
C LEU A 54 3.09 -9.02 0.42
N LEU A 55 2.55 -7.79 0.42
CA LEU A 55 2.18 -7.08 1.63
C LEU A 55 1.07 -7.83 2.39
N GLU A 56 0.06 -8.34 1.67
CA GLU A 56 -0.98 -9.20 2.26
C GLU A 56 -0.42 -10.49 2.86
N GLU A 57 0.52 -11.15 2.17
CA GLU A 57 1.21 -12.35 2.68
C GLU A 57 2.03 -12.06 3.94
N LEU A 58 2.54 -10.83 4.08
CA LEU A 58 3.28 -10.36 5.26
C LEU A 58 2.35 -9.95 6.42
N GLY A 59 1.04 -9.95 6.21
CA GLY A 59 0.04 -9.67 7.24
C GLY A 59 -0.54 -8.25 7.21
N VAL A 60 -0.25 -7.48 6.16
CA VAL A 60 -0.84 -6.14 5.98
C VAL A 60 -2.27 -6.27 5.47
N ASN A 61 -3.20 -5.56 6.11
CA ASN A 61 -4.58 -5.42 5.65
C ASN A 61 -4.67 -4.30 4.60
N ILE A 62 -5.09 -4.63 3.37
CA ILE A 62 -5.21 -3.67 2.28
C ILE A 62 -6.64 -3.11 2.23
N ILE A 63 -6.77 -1.80 2.44
CA ILE A 63 -8.05 -1.09 2.42
C ILE A 63 -8.15 -0.33 1.10
N TYR A 64 -9.10 -0.72 0.26
CA TYR A 64 -9.34 -0.07 -1.03
C TYR A 64 -10.33 1.07 -0.88
N LEU A 65 -9.86 2.30 -1.10
CA LEU A 65 -10.70 3.49 -1.12
C LEU A 65 -11.31 3.67 -2.50
N SER A 66 -12.63 3.89 -2.55
CA SER A 66 -13.28 4.32 -3.79
C SER A 66 -12.87 5.78 -4.01
N GLY A 67 -12.31 6.13 -5.17
CA GLY A 67 -11.83 7.50 -5.45
C GLY A 67 -12.91 8.61 -5.47
N ASP A 68 -14.11 8.32 -4.95
CA ASP A 68 -15.27 9.20 -4.78
C ASP A 68 -15.59 9.40 -3.28
N GLU A 69 -14.87 8.73 -2.36
CA GLU A 69 -14.94 9.00 -0.92
C GLU A 69 -13.99 10.16 -0.61
N GLU A 70 -14.42 11.37 -1.01
CA GLU A 70 -13.92 12.61 -0.43
C GLU A 70 -14.21 12.57 1.07
N ASP A 71 -13.18 12.69 1.91
CA ASP A 71 -13.27 12.89 3.35
C ASP A 71 -14.43 13.83 3.72
N GLU A 72 -15.56 13.28 4.17
CA GLU A 72 -16.49 14.02 5.03
C GLU A 72 -15.83 14.06 6.42
N GLU A 73 -14.88 14.98 6.61
CA GLU A 73 -14.53 15.41 7.96
C GLU A 73 -15.82 15.98 8.59
N GLU A 74 -16.45 15.20 9.47
CA GLU A 74 -17.51 15.70 10.33
C GLU A 74 -16.88 16.75 11.27
N ASP A 75 -16.92 18.02 10.87
CA ASP A 75 -16.77 19.18 11.74
C ASP A 75 -17.82 19.05 12.88
N ASP A 76 -17.41 18.46 14.01
CA ASP A 76 -18.18 18.46 15.27
C ASP A 76 -18.09 19.87 15.88
N ASP A 77 -18.78 20.83 15.25
CA ASP A 77 -19.00 22.18 15.76
C ASP A 77 -20.51 22.46 15.74
N GLU A 78 -21.22 21.91 16.73
CA GLU A 78 -22.50 22.49 17.14
C GLU A 78 -22.51 22.71 18.65
N GLU A 79 -22.13 23.94 19.03
CA GLU A 79 -22.41 24.53 20.34
C GLU A 79 -23.92 24.45 20.66
N VAL A 80 -24.29 23.81 21.78
CA VAL A 80 -25.54 24.09 22.52
C VAL A 80 -25.35 24.06 24.04
#